data_AF-A0A317U9M5-F1
#
_entry.id   AF-A0A317U9M5-F1
#
_cell.length_a   1.000
_cell.length_b   1.000
_cell.length_c   1.000
_cell.angle_alpha   90.00
_cell.angle_beta   90.00
_cell.angle_gamma   90.00
#
_symmetry.space_group_name_H-M   'P 1'
#
loop_
_entity.id
_entity.type
_entity.pdbx_description
1 polymer ?
#
loop_
_entity_poly.entity_id
_entity_poly.type
_entity_poly.pdbx_seq_one_letter_code
_entity_poly.pdbx_strand_id
1 'polypeptide(L)' 'MDGEIFTIRARRCKRCGRLLTSAEAVEKGYGCQCAAKAQAEEDEKKPIPGQMTFDDLFKNMEE' A
#
# COMPACT_ATOMS: atom_id res chain seq x y z
N MET A 1 18.72 37.32 11.12
CA MET A 1 18.61 35.85 11.19
C MET A 1 18.59 35.36 9.78
N ASP A 2 19.79 35.13 9.25
CA ASP A 2 20.00 34.57 7.92
C ASP A 2 19.43 33.15 7.92
N GLY A 3 18.33 32.97 7.18
CA GLY A 3 17.66 31.68 7.08
C GLY A 3 18.55 30.71 6.33
N GLU A 4 19.18 29.79 7.05
CA GLU A 4 20.01 28.74 6.47
C GLU A 4 19.16 27.86 5.54
N ILE A 5 19.58 27.74 4.28
CA ILE A 5 18.93 26.89 3.29
C ILE A 5 19.49 25.47 3.43
N PHE A 6 18.62 24.52 3.77
CA PHE A 6 18.98 23.11 3.85
C PHE A 6 18.13 22.26 2.89
N THR A 7 18.71 21.18 2.39
CA THR A 7 18.04 20.22 1.52
C THR A 7 17.50 19.05 2.33
N ILE A 8 16.22 18.71 2.16
CA ILE A 8 15.61 17.52 2.74
C ILE A 8 15.29 16.50 1.65
N ARG A 9 15.39 15.21 1.98
CA ARG A 9 14.84 14.16 1.13
C ARG A 9 13.32 14.14 1.29
N ALA A 10 12.62 14.30 0.18
CA ALA A 10 11.17 14.26 0.14
C ALA A 10 10.67 13.44 -1.05
N ARG A 11 9.51 12.81 -0.89
CA ARG A 11 8.81 12.07 -1.95
C ARG A 11 7.31 12.34 -1.86
N ARG A 12 6.58 12.24 -2.97
CA ARG A 12 5.11 12.30 -2.94
C ARG A 12 4.49 10.95 -2.60
N CYS A 13 3.44 10.95 -1.80
CA CYS A 13 2.63 9.78 -1.51
C CYS A 13 2.05 9.20 -2.82
N LYS A 14 2.24 7.90 -3.06
CA LYS A 14 1.78 7.21 -4.27
C LYS A 14 0.25 7.23 -4.43
N ARG A 15 -0.51 7.40 -3.34
CA ARG A 15 -1.99 7.44 -3.37
C ARG A 15 -2.55 8.85 -3.50
N CYS A 16 -2.16 9.75 -2.61
CA CYS A 16 -2.79 11.08 -2.48
C CYS A 16 -1.88 12.24 -2.92
N GLY A 17 -0.63 11.98 -3.30
CA GLY A 17 0.29 13.02 -3.77
C GLY A 17 0.87 13.95 -2.70
N ARG A 18 0.46 13.84 -1.42
CA ARG A 18 1.01 14.63 -0.31
C ARG A 18 2.53 14.47 -0.19
N LEU A 19 3.23 15.56 0.13
CA LEU A 19 4.68 15.54 0.35
C LEU A 19 5.01 14.78 1.64
N LEU A 20 5.92 13.82 1.55
CA LEU A 20 6.44 13.02 2.64
C LEU A 20 7.88 13.46 2.89
N THR A 21 8.21 13.75 4.14
CA THR A 21 9.51 14.26 4.57
C THR A 21 10.19 13.36 5.61
N SER A 22 9.43 12.51 6.30
CA SER A 22 9.95 11.50 7.22
C SER A 22 10.64 10.38 6.45
N ALA A 23 11.80 9.89 6.93
CA ALA A 23 12.57 8.84 6.26
C ALA A 23 11.73 7.60 5.94
N GLU A 24 11.03 7.05 6.94
CA GLU A 24 10.15 5.87 6.75
C GLU A 24 9.05 6.10 5.71
N ALA A 25 8.44 7.28 5.71
CA ALA A 25 7.36 7.60 4.78
C ALA A 25 7.89 7.77 3.34
N VAL A 26 9.10 8.32 3.19
CA VAL A 26 9.79 8.44 1.90
C VAL A 26 10.15 7.05 1.34
N GLU A 27 10.65 6.14 2.19
CA GLU A 27 10.98 4.77 1.80
C GLU A 27 9.73 3.98 1.40
N LYS A 28 8.73 3.93 2.28
CA LYS A 28 7.44 3.25 2.03
C LYS A 28 6.68 3.89 0.85
N GLY A 29 6.85 5.19 0.63
CA GLY A 29 6.19 5.94 -0.44
C GLY A 29 4.71 6.23 -0.17
N TYR A 30 4.23 6.01 1.05
CA TYR A 30 2.88 6.28 1.48
C TYR A 30 2.88 7.06 2.79
N GLY A 31 1.96 8.01 2.93
CA GLY A 31 1.66 8.62 4.22
C GLY A 31 0.95 7.64 5.14
N CYS A 32 0.96 7.89 6.45
CA CYS A 32 0.41 7.00 7.48
C CYS A 32 -0.96 6.40 7.13
N GLN A 33 -1.95 7.25 6.80
CA GLN A 33 -3.30 6.81 6.46
C GLN A 33 -3.37 6.07 5.12
N CYS A 34 -2.54 6.46 4.14
CA CYS A 34 -2.53 5.84 2.82
C CYS A 34 -1.86 4.46 2.84
N ALA A 35 -0.87 4.26 3.71
CA ALA A 35 -0.19 2.98 3.89
C ALA A 35 -1.17 1.93 4.43
N ALA A 36 -1.92 2.26 5.49
CA ALA A 36 -2.92 1.37 6.06
C ALA A 36 -4.00 0.97 5.04
N LYS A 37 -4.47 1.92 4.23
CA LYS A 37 -5.47 1.64 3.18
C LYS A 37 -4.90 0.77 2.05
N ALA A 38 -3.66 1.03 1.61
CA ALA A 38 -3.01 0.21 0.59
C ALA A 38 -2.83 -1.24 1.06
N GLN A 39 -2.44 -1.43 2.32
CA GLN A 39 -2.31 -2.75 2.91
C GLN A 39 -3.67 -3.46 3.03
N ALA A 40 -4.74 -2.75 3.38
CA ALA A 40 -6.09 -3.32 3.40
C ALA A 40 -6.56 -3.76 2.01
N GLU A 41 -6.28 -2.98 0.95
CA GLU A 41 -6.60 -3.36 -0.44
C GLU A 41 -5.80 -4.58 -0.91
N GLU A 42 -4.55 -4.73 -0.45
CA GLU A 42 -3.75 -5.93 -0.73
C GLU A 42 -4.27 -7.15 0.02
N ASP A 43 -4.77 -6.98 1.25
CA ASP A 43 -5.37 -8.06 2.03
C ASP A 43 -6.74 -8.48 1.48
N GLU A 44 -7.55 -7.54 1.00
CA GLU A 44 -8.86 -7.84 0.38
C GLU A 44 -8.72 -8.61 -0.94
N LYS A 45 -7.61 -8.42 -1.66
CA LYS A 45 -7.29 -9.23 -2.86
C LYS A 45 -6.84 -10.64 -2.53
N LYS A 46 -6.47 -10.94 -1.28
CA LYS A 46 -6.09 -12.31 -0.92
C LYS A 46 -7.35 -13.15 -0.84
N PRO A 47 -7.36 -14.35 -1.44
CA PRO A 47 -8.48 -15.26 -1.30
C PRO A 47 -8.68 -15.59 0.19
N ILE A 48 -9.93 -15.57 0.65
CA ILE A 48 -10.27 -15.92 2.02
C ILE A 48 -9.85 -17.39 2.23
N PRO A 49 -9.09 -17.71 3.29
CA PRO A 49 -8.66 -19.08 3.52
C PRO A 49 -9.87 -20.01 3.67
N GLY A 50 -9.96 -21.02 2.80
CA GLY A 50 -11.07 -21.98 2.76
C GLY A 50 -12.23 -21.60 1.83
N GLN A 51 -12.19 -20.45 1.17
CA GLN A 51 -13.18 -20.10 0.15
C GLN A 51 -12.86 -20.80 -1.17
N MET A 52 -13.72 -21.71 -1.60
CA MET A 52 -13.65 -22.33 -2.92
C MET A 52 -14.19 -21.36 -3.98
N THR A 53 -13.45 -21.19 -5.06
CA THR A 53 -13.94 -20.48 -6.24
C THR A 53 -14.82 -21.40 -7.10
N PHE A 54 -15.61 -20.84 -8.03
CA PHE A 54 -16.39 -21.65 -8.96
C PHE A 54 -15.49 -22.59 -9.77
N ASP A 55 -14.29 -22.15 -10.15
CA ASP A 55 -13.28 -22.97 -10.82
C ASP A 55 -12.84 -24.17 -9.97
N ASP A 56 -12.68 -24.00 -8.66
CA ASP A 56 -12.40 -25.12 -7.75
C ASP A 56 -13.56 -26.11 -7.70
N LEU A 57 -14.81 -25.61 -7.73
CA LEU A 57 -16.01 -26.45 -7.70
C LEU A 57 -16.16 -27.28 -8.99
N PHE A 58 -15.89 -26.70 -10.16
CA PHE A 58 -15.96 -27.42 -11.44
C PHE A 58 -14.90 -28.51 -11.54
N LYS A 59 -13.67 -28.25 -11.09
CA LYS A 59 -12.62 -29.28 -11.04
C LYS A 59 -12.99 -30.47 -10.18
N ASN A 60 -13.64 -30.24 -9.03
CA ASN A 60 -14.09 -31.31 -8.15
C ASN A 60 -15.28 -32.12 -8.70
N MET A 61 -15.96 -31.67 -9.77
CA MET A 61 -17.06 -32.40 -10.41
C MET A 61 -16.63 -33.19 -11.66
N GLU A 62 -15.45 -32.91 -12.21
CA GLU A 62 -14.85 -33.67 -13.33
C GLU A 62 -14.03 -34.88 -12.86
N GLU A 63 -13.81 -35.02 -11.55
CA GLU A 63 -13.02 -36.10 -10.91
C GLU A 63 -13.90 -37.19 -10.28
#